data_AF-A0A3C0NSU9-F1
#
_entry.id   AF-A0A3C0NSU9-F1
#
_cell.length_a   1.000
_cell.length_b   1.000
_cell.length_c   1.000
_cell.angle_alpha   90.00
_cell.angle_beta   90.00
_cell.angle_gamma   90.00
#
_symmetry.space_group_name_H-M   'P 1'
#
loop_
_entity.id
_entity.type
_entity.pdbx_description
1 polymer ?
#
loop_
_entity_poly.entity_id
_entity_poly.type
_entity_poly.pdbx_seq_one_letter_code
_entity_poly.pdbx_strand_id
1 'polypeptide(L)' 'LMEVMVMVDALRRSSAGRITAAIPYLGYSRQDRRPRSARVAITAKVVANMLTSVGVNRLLTMDLHSDQIQGFFD' A
#
# COMPACT_ATOMS: atom_id res chain seq x y z
N LEU A 1 -7.68 1.07 -6.11
CA LEU A 1 -6.95 0.03 -5.35
C LEU A 1 -7.02 -1.32 -6.05
N MET A 2 -8.21 -1.91 -6.24
CA MET A 2 -8.38 -3.21 -6.90
C MET A 2 -7.70 -3.29 -8.27
N GLU A 3 -7.89 -2.27 -9.10
CA GLU A 3 -7.29 -2.21 -10.44
C GLU A 3 -5.75 -2.29 -10.39
N VAL A 4 -5.12 -1.53 -9.48
CA VAL A 4 -3.66 -1.59 -9.26
C VAL A 4 -3.23 -2.99 -8.84
N MET A 5 -3.97 -3.65 -7.96
CA MET A 5 -3.64 -5.02 -7.55
C MET A 5 -3.72 -6.00 -8.73
N VAL A 6 -4.77 -5.93 -9.54
CA VAL A 6 -4.93 -6.81 -10.71
C VAL A 6 -3.82 -6.56 -11.73
N MET A 7 -3.43 -5.31 -11.98
CA MET A 7 -2.31 -4.98 -12.87
C MET A 7 -0.98 -5.54 -12.35
N VAL A 8 -0.71 -5.42 -11.05
CA VAL A 8 0.52 -5.95 -10.45
C VAL A 8 0.56 -7.47 -10.52
N ASP A 9 -0.56 -8.16 -10.23
CA ASP A 9 -0.65 -9.62 -10.34
C ASP A 9 -0.40 -10.09 -11.77
N ALA A 10 -0.99 -9.41 -12.76
CA ALA A 10 -0.76 -9.71 -14.17
C ALA A 10 0.71 -9.55 -14.56
N LEU A 11 1.34 -8.41 -14.21
CA LEU A 11 2.76 -8.16 -14.48
C LEU A 11 3.67 -9.21 -13.82
N ARG A 12 3.36 -9.58 -12.57
CA ARG A 12 4.13 -10.60 -11.83
C ARG A 12 4.02 -11.97 -12.49
N ARG A 13 2.82 -12.38 -12.93
CA ARG A 13 2.61 -13.64 -13.66
C ARG A 13 3.27 -13.63 -15.04
N SER A 14 3.41 -12.46 -15.65
CA SER A 14 4.18 -12.24 -16.88
C SER A 14 5.70 -12.10 -16.65
N SER A 15 6.20 -12.49 -15.48
CA SER A 15 7.64 -12.52 -15.15
C SER A 15 8.33 -11.15 -15.16
N ALA A 16 7.62 -10.08 -14.78
CA ALA A 16 8.25 -8.79 -14.56
C ALA A 16 9.34 -8.90 -13.47
N GLY A 17 10.57 -8.47 -13.80
CA GLY A 17 11.71 -8.59 -12.87
C GLY A 17 11.60 -7.68 -11.63
N ARG A 18 10.93 -6.53 -11.76
CA ARG A 18 10.66 -5.60 -10.66
C ARG A 18 9.44 -4.74 -10.97
N ILE A 19 8.54 -4.58 -10.01
CA ILE A 19 7.34 -3.76 -10.12
C ILE A 19 7.41 -2.62 -9.11
N THR A 20 7.33 -1.38 -9.61
CA THR A 20 7.24 -0.18 -8.77
C THR A 20 5.85 0.43 -8.94
N ALA A 21 5.10 0.55 -7.83
CA ALA A 21 3.82 1.22 -7.84
C ALA A 21 4.02 2.71 -7.58
N ALA A 22 3.73 3.55 -8.58
CA ALA A 22 3.67 5.00 -8.42
C ALA A 22 2.24 5.40 -8.11
N ILE A 23 1.96 5.73 -6.85
CA ILE A 23 0.65 6.10 -6.32
C ILE A 23 0.75 7.51 -5.72
N PRO A 24 0.52 8.57 -6.52
CA PRO A 24 0.60 9.97 -6.07
C PRO A 24 -0.13 10.23 -4.76
N TYR A 25 -1.37 9.74 -4.65
CA TYR A 25 -2.19 9.87 -3.45
C TYR A 25 -2.49 8.48 -2.88
N LEU A 26 -1.89 8.16 -1.73
CA LEU A 26 -2.16 6.90 -1.05
C LEU A 26 -3.51 6.97 -0.33
N GLY A 27 -4.54 6.42 -0.96
CA GLY A 27 -5.86 6.24 -0.36
C GLY A 27 -5.79 5.46 0.97
N TYR A 28 -6.72 5.73 1.87
CA TYR A 28 -6.77 5.18 3.25
C TYR A 28 -5.63 5.63 4.19
N SER A 29 -4.72 6.51 3.75
CA SER A 29 -3.63 7.04 4.57
C SER A 29 -4.06 7.74 5.86
N ARG A 30 -5.29 8.26 5.95
CA ARG A 30 -5.84 8.89 7.18
C ARG A 30 -6.22 7.91 8.29
N GLN A 31 -6.31 6.61 7.98
CA GLN A 31 -6.64 5.56 8.95
C GLN A 31 -5.37 4.75 9.27
N ASP A 32 -4.39 5.44 9.85
CA ASP A 32 -3.06 4.95 10.19
C ASP A 32 -2.94 4.44 11.63
N ARG A 33 -3.92 4.70 12.50
CA ARG A 33 -3.89 4.33 13.91
C ARG A 33 -5.26 3.99 14.48
N ARG A 34 -5.25 3.47 15.71
CA ARG A 34 -6.45 3.23 16.54
C ARG A 34 -6.51 4.27 17.67
N PRO A 35 -7.21 5.41 17.49
CA PRO A 35 -7.28 6.45 18.52
C PRO A 35 -7.91 5.89 19.80
N ARG A 36 -7.29 6.11 20.97
CA ARG A 36 -7.78 5.66 22.29
C ARG A 36 -8.20 4.18 22.33
N SER A 37 -7.48 3.32 21.61
CA SER A 37 -7.78 1.88 21.49
C SER A 37 -9.17 1.57 20.92
N ALA A 38 -9.77 2.50 20.17
CA ALA A 38 -11.04 2.28 19.48
C ALA A 38 -10.99 1.02 18.59
N ARG A 39 -12.14 0.36 18.46
CA ARG A 39 -12.30 -0.84 17.61
C ARG A 39 -12.47 -0.43 16.15
N VAL A 40 -11.40 0.11 15.57
CA VAL A 40 -11.33 0.52 14.16
C VAL A 40 -10.17 -0.21 13.49
N ALA A 41 -10.29 -0.40 12.18
CA ALA A 41 -9.20 -0.96 11.38
C ALA A 41 -8.11 0.09 11.12
N ILE A 42 -6.88 -0.37 10.98
CA ILE A 42 -5.77 0.43 10.46
C ILE A 42 -5.69 0.14 8.95
N THR A 43 -6.58 0.76 8.18
CA THR A 43 -6.73 0.41 6.75
C THR A 43 -5.52 0.80 5.92
N ALA A 44 -4.72 1.79 6.34
CA ALA A 44 -3.44 2.09 5.72
C ALA A 44 -2.47 0.88 5.75
N LYS A 45 -2.38 0.16 6.88
CA LYS A 45 -1.57 -1.07 6.99
C LYS A 45 -2.16 -2.22 6.18
N VAL A 46 -3.48 -2.33 6.12
CA VAL A 46 -4.14 -3.33 5.26
C VAL A 46 -3.79 -3.11 3.79
N VAL A 47 -3.89 -1.86 3.32
CA VAL A 47 -3.51 -1.49 1.93
C VAL A 47 -2.02 -1.77 1.67
N ALA A 48 -1.15 -1.45 2.62
CA ALA A 48 0.27 -1.75 2.50
C ALA A 48 0.51 -3.26 2.34
N ASN A 49 -0.07 -4.08 3.22
CA ASN A 49 0.03 -5.53 3.16
C ASN A 49 -0.53 -6.10 1.83
N MET A 50 -1.62 -5.54 1.32
CA MET A 50 -2.19 -5.96 0.03
C MET A 50 -1.23 -5.69 -1.13
N LEU A 51 -0.62 -4.50 -1.18
CA LEU A 51 0.35 -4.13 -2.21
C LEU A 51 1.60 -5.01 -2.14
N THR A 52 2.12 -5.25 -0.93
CA THR A 52 3.26 -6.16 -0.73
C THR A 52 2.90 -7.59 -1.14
N SER A 53 1.71 -8.09 -0.75
CA SER A 53 1.27 -9.45 -1.05
C SER A 53 1.14 -9.74 -2.54
N VAL A 54 0.64 -8.77 -3.31
CA VAL A 54 0.47 -8.95 -4.77
C VAL A 54 1.81 -8.88 -5.51
N GLY A 55 2.84 -8.28 -4.91
CA GLY A 55 4.21 -8.29 -5.41
C GLY A 55 4.75 -6.93 -5.85
N VAL A 56 4.26 -5.84 -5.26
CA VAL A 56 4.88 -4.52 -5.41
C VAL A 56 6.23 -4.51 -4.70
N ASN A 57 7.33 -4.20 -5.40
CA ASN A 57 8.68 -4.16 -4.83
C ASN A 57 9.09 -2.79 -4.30
N ARG A 58 8.43 -1.72 -4.77
CA ARG A 58 8.68 -0.34 -4.33
C ARG A 58 7.43 0.48 -4.50
N LEU A 59 7.15 1.35 -3.53
CA LEU A 59 6.10 2.36 -3.61
C LEU A 59 6.73 3.74 -3.79
N LEU A 60 6.17 4.54 -4.70
CA LEU A 60 6.43 5.97 -4.82
C LEU A 60 5.13 6.72 -4.62
N THR A 61 5.11 7.70 -3.73
CA THR A 61 3.92 8.48 -3.38
C THR A 61 4.30 9.93 -3.10
N MET A 62 3.33 10.85 -3.10
CA MET A 62 3.54 12.25 -2.79
C MET A 62 2.86 12.58 -1.46
N ASP A 63 3.60 13.25 -0.57
CA ASP A 63 3.13 13.77 0.72
C ASP A 63 2.22 12.80 1.50
N LEU A 64 2.84 11.80 2.12
CA LEU A 64 2.12 10.90 3.01
C LEU A 64 1.41 11.68 4.12
N HIS A 65 0.19 11.27 4.45
CA HIS A 65 -0.56 11.85 5.57
C HIS A 65 0.20 11.76 6.90
N SER A 66 1.01 10.71 7.06
CA SER A 66 1.83 10.43 8.22
C SER A 66 3.06 9.65 7.76
N ASP A 67 4.26 10.11 8.17
CA ASP A 67 5.53 9.48 7.78
C ASP A 67 5.65 8.04 8.31
N GLN A 68 4.93 7.70 9.38
CA GLN A 68 4.91 6.36 9.98
C GLN A 68 4.36 5.30 9.01
N ILE A 69 3.57 5.70 8.02
CA ILE A 69 3.03 4.80 6.98
C ILE A 69 4.17 4.14 6.19
N GLN A 70 5.36 4.74 6.11
CA GLN A 70 6.53 4.10 5.49
C GLN A 70 6.88 2.79 6.19
N GLY A 71 6.76 2.73 7.53
CA GLY A 71 6.98 1.51 8.32
C GLY A 71 5.86 0.48 8.21
N PHE A 72 4.82 0.72 7.42
CA PHE A 72 3.80 -0.28 7.12
C PHE A 72 4.18 -1.17 5.94
N PHE A 73 5.20 -0.79 5.17
CA PHE A 73 5.72 -1.59 4.06
C PHE A 73 6.96 -2.37 4.53
N ASP A 74 7.08 -3.60 4.05
CA ASP A 74 8.22 -4.50 4.30
C ASP A 74 9.22 -4.45 3.12
#